data_AF-A0A0A7LM55-F1
#
_entry.id   AF-A0A0A7LM55-F1
#
_cell.length_a   1.000
_cell.length_b   1.000
_cell.length_c   1.000
_cell.angle_alpha   90.00
_cell.angle_beta   90.00
_cell.angle_gamma   90.00
#
_symmetry.space_group_name_H-M   'P 1'
#
loop_
_entity.id
_entity.type
_entity.pdbx_description
1 polymer ?
#
loop_
_entity_poly.entity_id
_entity_poly.type
_entity_poly.pdbx_seq_one_letter_code
_entity_poly.pdbx_strand_id
1 'polypeptide(L)'
;MVNTLPDPWNFSNVEQQLFSGDTSQRLEYGTLKEMNQGGPLHGSCLWVTPTGRQVKLPGSYGGPPVWDVVGRRVALPMWQQALFSSPTQRLVVLDTQLHQLIVFRRGFSVLHLQVFEGLVITGADGPAHRPAPVSFNLGTEDIKQVLEL
;
A
#
# COMPACT_ATOMS: atom_id res chain seq x y z
N MET A 1 4.87 -25.84 6.52
CA MET A 1 4.53 -24.43 6.83
C MET A 1 3.29 -24.11 6.01
N VAL A 2 2.20 -23.70 6.64
CA VAL A 2 1.02 -23.26 5.88
C VAL A 2 1.45 -22.00 5.14
N ASN A 3 1.44 -22.04 3.81
CA ASN A 3 1.71 -20.88 2.97
C ASN A 3 0.52 -19.92 3.09
N THR A 4 0.41 -19.24 4.24
CA THR A 4 -0.56 -18.15 4.41
C THR A 4 -0.10 -17.01 3.53
N LEU A 5 -0.95 -16.62 2.58
CA LEU A 5 -0.73 -15.44 1.77
C LEU A 5 -0.56 -14.23 2.69
N PRO A 6 0.35 -13.30 2.36
CA PRO A 6 0.55 -12.10 3.16
C PRO A 6 -0.74 -11.28 3.30
N ASP A 7 -0.92 -10.72 4.49
CA ASP A 7 -2.09 -9.94 4.88
C ASP A 7 -1.65 -8.72 5.71
N PRO A 8 -2.57 -7.78 6.05
CA PRO A 8 -2.20 -6.58 6.78
C PRO A 8 -1.62 -6.80 8.18
N TRP A 9 -1.81 -7.97 8.79
CA TRP A 9 -1.27 -8.35 10.10
C TRP A 9 0.03 -9.16 9.96
N ASN A 10 0.30 -9.75 8.80
CA ASN A 10 1.47 -10.58 8.57
C ASN A 10 1.97 -10.45 7.12
N PHE A 11 2.95 -9.57 6.92
CA PHE A 11 3.71 -9.46 5.68
C PHE A 11 5.16 -9.05 5.99
N SER A 12 6.08 -9.30 5.05
CA SER A 12 7.50 -8.98 5.24
C SER A 12 8.20 -8.62 3.94
N ASN A 13 9.46 -8.18 4.02
CA ASN A 13 10.25 -7.76 2.85
C ASN A 13 10.60 -8.89 1.87
N VAL A 14 10.25 -10.14 2.17
CA VAL A 14 10.55 -11.30 1.31
C VAL A 14 9.40 -11.64 0.35
N GLU A 15 8.25 -10.99 0.50
CA GLU A 15 7.05 -11.29 -0.27
C GLU A 15 7.17 -10.85 -1.73
N GLN A 16 6.69 -11.69 -2.66
CA GLN A 16 6.73 -11.39 -4.10
C GLN A 16 5.92 -10.13 -4.47
N GLN A 17 4.88 -9.82 -3.70
CA GLN A 17 4.02 -8.64 -3.91
C GLN A 17 4.76 -7.31 -3.76
N LEU A 18 5.96 -7.30 -3.18
CA LEU A 18 6.80 -6.11 -3.08
C LEU A 18 7.54 -5.80 -4.37
N PHE A 19 7.72 -6.79 -5.24
CA PHE A 19 8.40 -6.63 -6.50
C PHE A 19 7.40 -6.26 -7.59
N SER A 20 7.79 -5.33 -8.44
CA SER A 20 7.11 -5.10 -9.72
C SER A 20 7.07 -6.39 -10.55
N GLY A 21 6.12 -6.47 -11.49
CA GLY A 21 5.93 -7.68 -12.31
C GLY A 21 7.18 -8.14 -13.07
N ASP A 22 8.08 -7.21 -13.43
CA ASP A 22 9.35 -7.50 -14.09
C ASP A 22 10.54 -7.61 -13.13
N THR A 23 10.29 -7.48 -11.82
CA THR A 23 11.28 -7.51 -10.73
C THR A 23 12.36 -6.42 -10.79
N SER A 24 12.25 -5.46 -11.71
CA SER A 24 13.24 -4.39 -11.89
C SER A 24 13.27 -3.42 -10.72
N GLN A 25 12.11 -3.24 -10.08
CA GLN A 25 11.93 -2.36 -8.94
C GLN A 25 11.10 -3.03 -7.85
N ARG A 26 11.26 -2.54 -6.61
CA ARG A 26 10.54 -3.07 -5.46
C ARG A 26 10.26 -2.02 -4.40
N LEU A 27 9.36 -2.36 -3.50
CA LEU A 27 9.19 -1.65 -2.24
C LEU A 27 9.93 -2.38 -1.12
N GLU A 28 10.53 -1.61 -0.23
CA GLU A 28 11.16 -2.11 0.98
C GLU A 28 10.57 -1.39 2.18
N TYR A 29 9.95 -2.16 3.07
CA TYR A 29 9.51 -1.62 4.35
C TYR A 29 10.69 -1.54 5.32
N GLY A 30 10.69 -0.51 6.14
CA GLY A 30 11.55 -0.48 7.32
C GLY A 30 11.09 -1.51 8.36
N THR A 31 11.50 -1.33 9.60
CA THR A 31 10.96 -2.15 10.71
C THR A 31 9.44 -2.02 10.79
N LEU A 32 8.74 -3.11 10.50
CA LEU A 32 7.30 -3.22 10.69
C LEU A 32 6.98 -3.36 12.17
N LYS A 33 5.95 -2.66 12.60
CA LYS A 33 5.42 -2.71 13.96
C LYS A 33 3.93 -2.88 13.90
N GLU A 34 3.36 -3.58 14.87
CA GLU A 34 1.91 -3.59 15.05
C GLU A 34 1.45 -2.21 15.51
N MET A 35 0.34 -1.72 14.97
CA MET A 35 -0.25 -0.44 15.38
C MET A 35 -0.71 -0.46 16.85
N ASN A 36 -1.16 -1.62 17.31
CA ASN A 36 -1.49 -2.00 18.68
C ASN A 36 -1.29 -3.52 18.80
N GLN A 37 -1.26 -4.07 20.01
CA GLN A 37 -1.05 -5.52 20.19
C GLN A 37 -2.07 -6.35 19.39
N GLY A 38 -1.59 -7.19 18.47
CA GLY A 38 -2.44 -7.99 17.55
C GLY A 38 -3.11 -7.18 16.43
N GLY A 39 -2.71 -5.92 16.25
CA GLY A 39 -3.18 -5.01 15.21
C GLY A 39 -2.43 -5.15 13.88
N PRO A 40 -2.91 -4.45 12.83
CA PRO A 40 -2.24 -4.46 11.54
C PRO A 40 -0.84 -3.84 11.63
N LEU A 41 0.04 -4.29 10.75
CA LEU A 41 1.41 -3.82 10.66
C LEU A 41 1.52 -2.47 9.95
N HIS A 42 2.51 -1.70 10.36
CA HIS A 42 2.89 -0.47 9.68
C HIS A 42 4.40 -0.19 9.80
N GLY A 43 4.94 0.56 8.83
CA GLY A 43 6.34 0.97 8.84
C GLY A 43 6.62 2.13 7.89
N SER A 44 7.86 2.59 7.85
CA SER A 44 8.33 3.43 6.74
C SER A 44 8.44 2.59 5.47
N CYS A 45 8.34 3.21 4.30
CA CYS A 45 8.50 2.51 3.02
C CYS A 45 9.51 3.24 2.13
N LEU A 46 10.33 2.47 1.43
CA LEU A 46 11.29 2.91 0.43
C LEU A 46 10.88 2.30 -0.91
N TRP A 47 10.98 3.09 -1.97
CA TRP A 47 10.97 2.59 -3.34
C TRP A 47 12.41 2.40 -3.82
N VAL A 48 12.75 1.17 -4.21
CA VAL A 48 14.01 0.84 -4.86
C VAL A 48 13.79 0.84 -6.36
N THR A 49 14.37 1.85 -7.02
CA THR A 49 14.27 2.06 -8.47
C THR A 49 15.07 1.00 -9.25
N PRO A 50 14.87 0.89 -10.59
CA PRO A 50 15.65 -0.02 -11.43
C PRO A 50 17.17 0.23 -11.44
N THR A 51 17.60 1.45 -11.08
CA THR A 51 19.04 1.79 -10.96
C THR A 51 19.62 1.45 -9.59
N GLY A 52 18.82 0.89 -8.68
CA GLY A 52 19.19 0.61 -7.29
C GLY A 52 19.13 1.84 -6.37
N ARG A 53 18.77 3.02 -6.87
CA ARG A 53 18.53 4.20 -6.03
C ARG A 53 17.33 3.96 -5.13
N GLN A 54 17.47 4.31 -3.86
CA GLN A 54 16.39 4.25 -2.87
C GLN A 54 15.74 5.62 -2.70
N VAL A 55 14.42 5.66 -2.78
CA VAL A 55 13.58 6.85 -2.61
C VAL A 55 12.66 6.63 -1.41
N LYS A 56 12.78 7.47 -0.39
CA LYS A 56 11.95 7.34 0.81
C LYS A 56 10.57 7.91 0.58
N LEU A 57 9.54 7.10 0.75
CA LEU A 57 8.16 7.55 0.66
C LEU A 57 7.77 8.29 1.95
N PRO A 58 7.11 9.46 1.86
CA PRO A 58 6.67 10.20 3.05
C PRO A 58 5.55 9.45 3.78
N GLY A 59 5.63 9.37 5.11
CA GLY A 59 4.58 8.78 5.95
C GLY A 59 4.85 7.35 6.43
N SER A 60 3.78 6.68 6.87
CA SER A 60 3.81 5.30 7.35
C SER A 60 2.79 4.46 6.58
N TYR A 61 3.18 3.26 6.20
CA TYR A 61 2.46 2.41 5.27
C TYR A 61 2.14 1.08 5.91
N GLY A 62 0.93 0.59 5.68
CA GLY A 62 0.55 -0.80 5.87
C GLY A 62 0.81 -1.61 4.61
N GLY A 63 0.30 -2.84 4.56
CA GLY A 63 0.50 -3.72 3.41
C GLY A 63 -0.44 -4.92 3.42
N PRO A 64 -0.18 -5.91 2.56
CA PRO A 64 0.81 -5.83 1.48
C PRO A 64 0.38 -4.85 0.36
N PRO A 65 1.33 -4.31 -0.42
CA PRO A 65 1.01 -3.52 -1.61
C PRO A 65 0.57 -4.41 -2.77
N VAL A 66 0.04 -3.76 -3.81
CA VAL A 66 -0.25 -4.43 -5.08
C VAL A 66 0.25 -3.59 -6.25
N TRP A 67 1.08 -4.20 -7.10
CA TRP A 67 1.55 -3.61 -8.34
C TRP A 67 0.49 -3.76 -9.43
N ASP A 68 0.42 -2.77 -10.33
CA ASP A 68 -0.30 -2.98 -11.58
C ASP A 68 0.42 -4.02 -12.44
N VAL A 69 -0.32 -4.64 -13.37
CA VAL A 69 0.20 -5.72 -14.23
C VAL A 69 1.47 -5.32 -14.98
N VAL A 70 1.62 -4.04 -15.32
CA VAL A 70 2.78 -3.52 -16.05
C VAL A 70 3.97 -3.24 -15.13
N GLY A 71 3.76 -3.19 -13.82
CA GLY A 71 4.81 -2.90 -12.83
C GLY A 71 5.23 -1.43 -12.80
N ARG A 72 4.39 -0.51 -13.28
CA ARG A 72 4.66 0.95 -13.32
C ARG A 72 4.02 1.70 -12.18
N ARG A 73 2.96 1.16 -11.61
CA ARG A 73 2.23 1.77 -10.50
C ARG A 73 2.07 0.75 -9.39
N VAL A 74 2.13 1.21 -8.15
CA VAL A 74 1.89 0.36 -6.98
C VAL A 74 0.96 1.05 -6.01
N ALA A 75 -0.06 0.32 -5.59
CA ALA A 75 -1.04 0.76 -4.62
C ALA A 75 -0.62 0.29 -3.22
N LEU A 76 -0.74 1.21 -2.26
CA LEU A 76 -0.24 1.08 -0.90
C LEU A 76 -1.28 1.65 0.09
N PRO A 77 -1.57 0.95 1.19
CA PRO A 77 -2.29 1.54 2.31
C PRO A 77 -1.36 2.50 3.06
N MET A 78 -1.69 3.79 3.11
CA MET A 78 -0.98 4.78 3.91
C MET A 78 -1.77 5.09 5.18
N TRP A 79 -1.12 4.92 6.33
CA TRP A 79 -1.68 5.29 7.62
C TRP A 79 -1.70 6.80 7.80
N GLN A 80 -2.84 7.28 8.27
CA GLN A 80 -3.04 8.65 8.65
C GLN A 80 -3.11 8.77 10.16
N GLN A 81 -2.19 9.55 10.71
CA GLN A 81 -2.31 9.97 12.10
C GLN A 81 -3.49 10.92 12.21
N ALA A 82 -4.41 10.61 13.11
CA ALA A 82 -5.47 11.51 13.53
C ALA A 82 -5.22 11.91 14.98
N LEU A 83 -5.25 13.21 15.27
CA LEU A 83 -5.02 13.72 16.63
C LEU A 83 -6.16 13.38 17.60
N PHE A 84 -7.39 13.16 17.09
CA PHE A 84 -8.59 13.00 17.91
C PHE A 84 -9.53 11.88 17.45
N SER A 85 -9.10 11.02 16.53
CA SER A 85 -9.89 9.88 16.06
C SER A 85 -9.03 8.64 15.90
N SER A 86 -9.67 7.49 15.72
CA SER A 86 -8.98 6.25 15.36
C SER A 86 -8.15 6.47 14.09
N PRO A 87 -6.95 5.86 14.00
CA PRO A 87 -6.14 5.91 12.80
C PRO A 87 -6.94 5.32 11.63
N THR A 88 -6.85 5.97 10.48
CA THR A 88 -7.48 5.50 9.24
C THR A 88 -6.41 5.30 8.19
N GLN A 89 -6.70 4.47 7.21
CA GLN A 89 -5.88 4.32 6.03
C GLN A 89 -6.44 5.13 4.87
N ARG A 90 -5.54 5.53 3.99
CA ARG A 90 -5.89 5.98 2.64
C ARG A 90 -5.22 5.08 1.64
N LEU A 91 -5.85 4.93 0.48
CA LEU A 91 -5.17 4.38 -0.67
C LEU A 91 -4.21 5.42 -1.23
N VAL A 92 -2.98 5.00 -1.48
CA VAL A 92 -1.96 5.78 -2.15
C VAL A 92 -1.46 5.00 -3.36
N VAL A 93 -1.24 5.67 -4.48
CA VAL A 93 -0.61 5.09 -5.66
C VAL A 93 0.71 5.80 -5.91
N LEU A 94 1.80 5.04 -5.91
CA LEU A 94 3.08 5.48 -6.41
C LEU A 94 3.10 5.23 -7.92
N ASP A 95 3.25 6.29 -8.71
CA ASP A 95 3.56 6.22 -10.13
C ASP A 95 5.08 6.33 -10.32
N THR A 96 5.68 5.22 -10.73
CA THR A 96 7.14 5.11 -10.87
C THR A 96 7.66 5.75 -12.15
N GLN A 97 6.81 6.07 -13.13
CA GLN A 97 7.22 6.78 -14.34
C GLN A 97 7.23 8.29 -14.12
N LEU A 98 6.20 8.78 -13.43
CA LEU A 98 6.06 10.19 -13.11
C LEU A 98 6.81 10.60 -11.83
N HIS A 99 7.31 9.62 -11.05
CA HIS A 99 7.93 9.86 -9.75
C HIS A 99 6.99 10.59 -8.78
N GLN A 100 5.71 10.20 -8.82
CA GLN A 100 4.66 10.86 -8.07
C GLN A 100 3.99 9.90 -7.09
N LEU A 101 3.63 10.42 -5.93
CA LEU A 101 2.81 9.75 -4.95
C LEU A 101 1.43 10.42 -4.89
N ILE A 102 0.41 9.71 -5.36
CA ILE A 102 -0.97 10.19 -5.44
C ILE A 102 -1.73 9.66 -4.23
N VAL A 103 -2.19 10.56 -3.37
CA VAL A 103 -2.95 10.25 -2.15
C VAL A 103 -4.42 10.52 -2.40
N PHE A 104 -5.27 9.50 -2.24
CA PHE A 104 -6.71 9.63 -2.45
C PHE A 104 -7.45 10.05 -1.19
N ARG A 105 -8.61 10.70 -1.35
CA ARG A 105 -9.36 11.31 -0.23
C ARG A 105 -10.08 10.27 0.62
N ARG A 106 -10.67 9.25 -0.01
CA ARG A 106 -11.46 8.19 0.63
C ARG A 106 -10.64 7.49 1.72
N GLY A 107 -11.24 7.41 2.91
CA GLY A 107 -10.64 6.74 4.07
C GLY A 107 -11.15 5.32 4.22
N PHE A 108 -10.31 4.48 4.83
CA PHE A 108 -10.53 3.06 5.08
C PHE A 108 -10.10 2.71 6.50
N SER A 109 -10.56 1.57 7.00
CA SER A 109 -10.16 1.06 8.31
C SER A 109 -8.84 0.30 8.21
N VAL A 110 -8.83 -0.83 7.49
CA VAL A 110 -7.66 -1.66 7.22
C VAL A 110 -7.84 -2.29 5.84
N LEU A 111 -7.05 -1.83 4.87
CA LEU A 111 -7.03 -2.28 3.50
C LEU A 111 -6.17 -3.54 3.37
N HIS A 112 -6.79 -4.61 2.90
CA HIS A 112 -6.11 -5.75 2.31
C HIS A 112 -6.26 -5.67 0.79
N LEU A 113 -5.26 -5.11 0.12
CA LEU A 113 -5.25 -4.99 -1.33
C LEU A 113 -4.95 -6.34 -1.98
N GLN A 114 -5.58 -6.62 -3.12
CA GLN A 114 -5.49 -7.94 -3.77
C GLN A 114 -5.08 -7.83 -5.24
N VAL A 115 -5.73 -6.96 -6.02
CA VAL A 115 -5.51 -6.86 -7.47
C VAL A 115 -5.47 -5.40 -7.89
N PHE A 116 -4.62 -5.09 -8.88
CA PHE A 116 -4.57 -3.78 -9.55
C PHE A 116 -4.54 -3.96 -11.07
N GLU A 117 -5.69 -3.74 -11.70
CA GLU A 117 -5.90 -3.91 -13.13
C GLU A 117 -6.34 -2.60 -13.78
N GLY A 118 -5.53 -2.07 -14.69
CA GLY A 118 -5.81 -0.83 -15.40
C GLY A 118 -5.89 0.37 -14.44
N LEU A 119 -7.11 0.81 -14.13
CA LEU A 119 -7.40 1.90 -13.18
C LEU A 119 -8.15 1.41 -11.94
N VAL A 120 -8.40 0.10 -11.82
CA VAL A 120 -9.20 -0.46 -10.73
C VAL A 120 -8.31 -1.25 -9.78
N ILE A 121 -8.44 -0.93 -8.49
CA ILE A 121 -7.80 -1.67 -7.40
C ILE A 121 -8.91 -2.34 -6.61
N THR A 122 -8.78 -3.65 -6.41
CA THR A 122 -9.72 -4.42 -5.60
C THR A 122 -9.06 -5.01 -4.37
N GLY A 123 -9.86 -5.22 -3.34
CA GLY A 123 -9.42 -5.80 -2.09
C GLY A 123 -10.55 -5.85 -1.08
N ALA A 124 -10.19 -5.76 0.20
CA ALA A 124 -11.13 -5.66 1.29
C ALA A 124 -10.76 -4.53 2.25
N ASP A 125 -11.77 -3.92 2.87
CA ASP A 125 -11.63 -2.99 3.98
C ASP A 125 -12.28 -3.57 5.23
N GLY A 126 -11.56 -3.58 6.34
CA GLY A 126 -12.10 -3.87 7.65
C GLY A 126 -11.21 -4.79 8.48
N PRO A 127 -11.58 -5.01 9.75
CA PRO A 127 -10.85 -5.95 10.60
C PRO A 127 -10.96 -7.37 10.04
N ALA A 128 -10.00 -8.23 10.40
CA ALA A 128 -9.88 -9.61 9.91
C ALA A 128 -11.18 -10.43 9.94
N HIS A 129 -12.11 -10.13 10.86
CA HIS A 129 -13.32 -10.90 11.07
C HIS A 129 -14.56 -10.42 10.29
N ARG A 130 -14.56 -9.22 9.70
CA ARG A 130 -15.69 -8.67 8.91
C ARG A 130 -15.23 -7.75 7.76
N PRO A 131 -14.47 -8.26 6.78
CA PRO A 131 -14.04 -7.47 5.63
C PRO A 131 -15.23 -7.11 4.72
N ALA A 132 -15.30 -5.86 4.28
CA ALA A 132 -16.17 -5.40 3.21
C ALA A 132 -15.37 -5.35 1.90
N PRO A 133 -15.92 -5.82 0.76
CA PRO A 133 -15.21 -5.75 -0.51
C PRO A 133 -14.99 -4.30 -0.94
N VAL A 134 -13.82 -4.03 -1.50
CA VAL A 134 -13.43 -2.72 -2.03
C VAL A 134 -13.19 -2.87 -3.53
N SER A 135 -13.81 -1.98 -4.31
CA SER A 135 -13.47 -1.70 -5.69
C SER A 135 -13.22 -0.21 -5.80
N PHE A 136 -11.99 0.16 -6.14
CA PHE A 136 -11.50 1.54 -6.13
C PHE A 136 -11.00 1.92 -7.51
N ASN A 137 -11.67 2.88 -8.16
CA ASN A 137 -11.33 3.30 -9.52
C ASN A 137 -10.58 4.64 -9.51
N LEU A 138 -9.31 4.61 -9.88
CA LEU A 138 -8.42 5.78 -9.90
C LEU A 138 -8.93 6.91 -10.81
N GLY A 139 -9.74 6.60 -11.82
CA GLY A 139 -10.29 7.60 -12.75
C GLY A 139 -11.49 8.37 -12.20
N THR A 140 -12.11 7.90 -11.11
CA THR A 140 -13.32 8.53 -10.54
C THR A 140 -13.15 8.94 -9.09
N GLU A 141 -12.18 8.38 -8.38
CA GLU A 141 -11.96 8.64 -6.96
C GLU A 141 -11.22 9.97 -6.74
N ASP A 142 -11.65 10.72 -5.73
CA ASP A 142 -11.13 12.05 -5.45
C ASP A 142 -9.66 12.01 -4.99
N ILE A 143 -8.81 12.77 -5.67
CA ILE A 143 -7.43 12.98 -5.26
C ILE A 143 -7.41 13.99 -4.10
N LYS A 144 -6.76 13.62 -3.00
CA LYS A 144 -6.48 14.56 -1.91
C LYS A 144 -5.24 15.39 -2.21
N GLN A 145 -4.18 14.74 -2.65
CA GLN A 145 -2.87 15.35 -2.82
C GLN A 145 -2.01 14.55 -3.79
N VAL A 146 -1.14 15.23 -4.53
CA VAL A 146 -0.04 14.63 -5.30
C VAL A 146 1.26 15.17 -4.72
N LEU A 147 2.25 14.28 -4.54
CA LEU A 147 3.59 14.61 -4.04
C LEU A 147 4.63 14.17 -5.08
N GLU A 148 5.56 15.04 -5.42
CA GLU A 148 6.74 14.71 -6.23
C GLU A 148 7.84 14.07 -5.36
N LEU A 149 8.57 13.09 -5.90
CA LEU A 149 9.59 12.29 -5.19
C LEU A 149 11.02 12.43 -5.73
#